data_AF-A0A355S1B8-F1
#
_entry.id   AF-A0A355S1B8-F1
#
_cell.length_a   1.000
_cell.length_b   1.000
_cell.length_c   1.000
_cell.angle_alpha   90.00
_cell.angle_beta   90.00
_cell.angle_gamma   90.00
#
_symmetry.space_group_name_H-M   'P 1'
#
loop_
_entity.id
_entity.type
_entity.pdbx_description
1 polymer ?
#
loop_
_entity_poly.entity_id
_entity_poly.type
_entity_poly.pdbx_seq_one_letter_code
_entity_poly.pdbx_strand_id
1 'polypeptide(L)'
;MKNKSAKRIGTAYSILIYLFLYIPILILVIFSFNDSKLNAVWTGFSLKWYGKLFENYSIMEAVKNSLIIAVSSTIISVMLGTLTAVGMYKYKFKGKSLIDDMLFIPLVIPEVVMGISMLAFFSQVKIPLGIVSLIIAHVTFSVSYVVIVVKSRLEGFDKSLEEAAMDLGAKPSQAFMKVTLPIIMPGVIAGGLLAFTLSLDDVIISFFTAGPGSNTLPLKVFSMVKFGVTPEINALSTILLIFTLSIVAIMQMLNKNKVKGKKFIAASLACVLCITFLGGSAFSTVRGNKAPEGELNIFNWSEYLPQSVIDEFEQAYNIKVNYNTFSSNEEMLAKLMAGGSQFDLVVASDYMVETLIKQNLIQTIDTGDIPNFKNIDENVLNLSFDPGNKYSIPYMWGDACIAVDASKVKIPIKGYKDLWNPKLKDSIVVLDDQRVMIGMALKKLGYSINETDPKILSSAKKELLALQPNIKAYDSDSPKTLLINGEASVGFVWGAEA
;
A
#
# COMPACT_ATOMS: atom_id res chain seq x y z
N MET A 1 -32.86 -40.22 -3.96
CA MET A 1 -31.60 -40.18 -4.76
C MET A 1 -31.21 -38.78 -5.26
N LYS A 2 -32.15 -37.86 -5.56
CA LYS A 2 -31.86 -36.48 -6.04
C LYS A 2 -30.97 -35.61 -5.13
N ASN A 3 -30.87 -35.90 -3.83
CA ASN A 3 -30.10 -35.09 -2.87
C ASN A 3 -28.61 -35.45 -2.78
N LYS A 4 -28.20 -36.67 -3.20
CA LYS A 4 -26.78 -37.09 -3.18
C LYS A 4 -25.97 -36.51 -4.35
N SER A 5 -26.58 -36.36 -5.52
CA SER A 5 -25.95 -35.76 -6.71
C SER A 5 -25.75 -34.26 -6.52
N ALA A 6 -26.77 -33.54 -6.04
CA ALA A 6 -26.66 -32.12 -5.71
C ALA A 6 -25.58 -31.85 -4.63
N LYS A 7 -25.50 -32.68 -3.59
CA LYS A 7 -24.45 -32.58 -2.57
C LYS A 7 -23.04 -32.82 -3.15
N ARG A 8 -22.89 -33.82 -4.03
CA ARG A 8 -21.61 -34.10 -4.71
C ARG A 8 -21.17 -32.96 -5.63
N ILE A 9 -22.11 -32.37 -6.39
CA ILE A 9 -21.84 -31.21 -7.25
C ILE A 9 -21.44 -30.01 -6.40
N GLY A 10 -22.17 -29.73 -5.30
CA GLY A 10 -21.82 -28.65 -4.38
C GLY A 10 -20.43 -28.83 -3.76
N THR A 11 -20.10 -30.04 -3.29
CA THR A 11 -18.75 -30.33 -2.78
C THR A 11 -17.67 -30.18 -3.85
N ALA A 12 -17.91 -30.68 -5.07
CA ALA A 12 -16.96 -30.53 -6.18
C ALA A 12 -16.75 -29.05 -6.54
N TYR A 13 -17.82 -28.27 -6.60
CA TYR A 13 -17.77 -26.83 -6.83
C TYR A 13 -16.96 -26.09 -5.74
N SER A 14 -17.21 -26.39 -4.46
CA SER A 14 -16.42 -25.81 -3.35
C SER A 14 -14.94 -26.22 -3.43
N ILE A 15 -14.63 -27.48 -3.75
CA ILE A 15 -13.25 -27.93 -3.94
C ILE A 15 -12.57 -27.16 -5.08
N LEU A 16 -13.25 -26.99 -6.21
CA LEU A 16 -12.72 -26.21 -7.34
C LEU A 16 -12.45 -24.77 -6.97
N ILE A 17 -13.33 -24.12 -6.19
CA ILE A 17 -13.09 -22.77 -5.66
C ILE A 17 -11.86 -22.76 -4.75
N TYR A 18 -11.74 -23.69 -3.81
CA TYR A 18 -10.58 -23.74 -2.93
C TYR A 18 -9.28 -24.00 -3.70
N LEU A 19 -9.29 -24.90 -4.67
CA LEU A 19 -8.14 -25.13 -5.55
C LEU A 19 -7.78 -23.86 -6.32
N PHE A 20 -8.75 -23.18 -6.92
CA PHE A 20 -8.52 -21.94 -7.64
C PHE A 20 -7.90 -20.85 -6.75
N LEU A 21 -8.35 -20.71 -5.50
CA LEU A 21 -7.82 -19.72 -4.55
C LEU A 21 -6.44 -20.09 -3.99
N TYR A 22 -6.20 -21.36 -3.69
CA TYR A 22 -4.97 -21.80 -3.00
C TYR A 22 -3.85 -22.26 -3.93
N ILE A 23 -4.14 -22.66 -5.17
CA ILE A 23 -3.09 -23.07 -6.13
C ILE A 23 -2.06 -21.96 -6.38
N PRO A 24 -2.44 -20.68 -6.65
CA PRO A 24 -1.46 -19.63 -6.87
C PRO A 24 -0.55 -19.40 -5.65
N ILE A 25 -1.13 -19.46 -4.45
CA ILE A 25 -0.39 -19.36 -3.19
C ILE A 25 0.59 -20.53 -3.04
N LEU A 26 0.14 -21.75 -3.35
CA LEU A 26 0.98 -22.94 -3.28
C LEU A 26 2.11 -22.91 -4.32
N ILE A 27 1.85 -22.41 -5.53
CA ILE A 27 2.89 -22.19 -6.55
C ILE A 27 3.93 -21.18 -6.03
N LEU A 28 3.48 -20.06 -5.47
CA LEU A 28 4.38 -19.08 -4.86
C LEU A 28 5.26 -19.73 -3.78
N VAL A 29 4.66 -20.51 -2.88
CA VAL A 29 5.38 -21.23 -1.82
C VAL A 29 6.33 -22.29 -2.38
N ILE A 30 6.00 -22.95 -3.50
CA ILE A 30 6.93 -23.88 -4.15
C ILE A 30 8.11 -23.11 -4.72
N PHE A 31 7.84 -22.03 -5.47
CA PHE A 31 8.86 -21.23 -6.14
C PHE A 31 9.72 -20.39 -5.20
N SER A 32 9.39 -20.26 -3.91
CA SER A 32 10.30 -19.72 -2.90
C SER A 32 11.52 -20.60 -2.67
N PHE A 33 11.40 -21.90 -2.95
CA PHE A 33 12.51 -22.86 -2.89
C PHE A 33 13.26 -22.98 -4.22
N ASN A 34 12.93 -22.18 -5.25
CA ASN A 34 13.57 -22.29 -6.55
C ASN A 34 15.00 -21.72 -6.51
N ASP A 35 15.98 -22.47 -7.00
CA ASP A 35 17.39 -22.04 -7.05
C ASP A 35 17.68 -21.00 -8.18
N SER A 36 16.72 -20.73 -9.06
CA SER A 36 16.86 -19.74 -10.13
C SER A 36 16.85 -18.31 -9.59
N LYS A 37 17.50 -17.36 -10.30
CA LYS A 37 17.30 -15.91 -10.07
C LYS A 37 15.99 -15.39 -10.68
N LEU A 38 15.49 -16.07 -11.71
CA LEU A 38 14.26 -15.71 -12.44
C LEU A 38 13.13 -16.65 -12.05
N ASN A 39 11.95 -16.09 -11.79
CA ASN A 39 10.76 -16.83 -11.39
C ASN A 39 9.96 -17.40 -12.59
N ALA A 40 10.67 -17.92 -13.61
CA ALA A 40 10.08 -18.40 -14.86
C ALA A 40 10.20 -19.92 -15.04
N VAL A 41 11.31 -20.52 -14.59
CA VAL A 41 11.58 -21.95 -14.75
C VAL A 41 12.11 -22.51 -13.44
N TRP A 42 11.64 -23.69 -13.06
CA TRP A 42 12.17 -24.43 -11.92
C TRP A 42 13.54 -25.01 -12.26
N THR A 43 14.58 -24.62 -11.53
CA THR A 43 15.96 -25.10 -11.78
C THR A 43 16.49 -26.03 -10.69
N GLY A 44 15.93 -25.97 -9.47
CA GLY A 44 16.36 -26.81 -8.35
C GLY A 44 15.79 -26.33 -7.01
N PHE A 45 15.95 -27.14 -5.97
CA PHE A 45 15.53 -26.79 -4.60
C PHE A 45 16.67 -26.06 -3.85
N SER A 46 16.36 -24.95 -3.19
CA SER A 46 17.31 -24.13 -2.45
C SER A 46 16.64 -23.35 -1.32
N LEU A 47 17.34 -23.19 -0.19
CA LEU A 47 16.92 -22.34 0.94
C LEU A 47 17.65 -20.99 0.97
N LYS A 48 18.50 -20.71 -0.04
CA LYS A 48 19.38 -19.53 -0.03
C LYS A 48 18.65 -18.21 0.12
N TRP A 49 17.45 -18.09 -0.46
CA TRP A 49 16.65 -16.88 -0.43
C TRP A 49 16.18 -16.54 0.98
N TYR A 50 15.85 -17.55 1.79
CA TYR A 50 15.50 -17.35 3.19
C TYR A 50 16.66 -16.77 4.00
N GLY A 51 17.91 -17.19 3.75
CA GLY A 51 19.11 -16.60 4.35
C GLY A 51 19.34 -15.16 3.89
N LYS A 52 19.26 -14.93 2.58
CA LYS A 52 19.44 -13.60 1.96
C LYS A 52 18.47 -12.55 2.52
N LEU A 53 17.24 -12.95 2.85
CA LEU A 53 16.26 -12.05 3.46
C LEU A 53 16.75 -11.47 4.79
N PHE A 54 17.40 -12.26 5.65
CA PHE A 54 17.94 -11.79 6.94
C PHE A 54 19.18 -10.91 6.80
N GLU A 55 19.89 -11.02 5.68
CA GLU A 55 21.04 -10.16 5.35
C GLU A 55 20.60 -8.80 4.80
N ASN A 56 19.38 -8.71 4.24
CA ASN A 56 18.84 -7.50 3.66
C ASN A 56 18.34 -6.53 4.74
N TYR A 57 19.11 -5.47 4.99
CA TYR A 57 18.79 -4.45 5.99
C TYR A 57 17.43 -3.78 5.72
N SER A 58 17.14 -3.44 4.47
CA SER A 58 15.88 -2.80 4.06
C SER A 58 14.66 -3.67 4.39
N ILE A 59 14.75 -4.99 4.14
CA ILE A 59 13.67 -5.93 4.48
C ILE A 59 13.51 -6.06 6.00
N MET A 60 14.61 -6.21 6.74
CA MET A 60 14.57 -6.31 8.20
C MET A 60 13.98 -5.05 8.84
N GLU A 61 14.35 -3.87 8.36
CA GLU A 61 13.74 -2.62 8.81
C GLU A 61 12.24 -2.57 8.50
N ALA A 62 11.81 -2.99 7.31
CA ALA A 62 10.39 -3.05 6.97
C ALA A 62 9.60 -4.01 7.91
N VAL A 63 10.21 -5.14 8.30
CA VAL A 63 9.65 -6.05 9.32
C VAL A 63 9.51 -5.33 10.67
N LYS A 64 10.56 -4.64 11.12
CA LYS A 64 10.55 -3.88 12.39
C LYS A 64 9.47 -2.80 12.37
N ASN A 65 9.40 -2.00 11.31
CA ASN A 65 8.41 -0.93 11.16
C ASN A 65 6.99 -1.50 11.22
N SER A 66 6.72 -2.58 10.48
CA SER A 66 5.40 -3.24 10.46
C SER A 66 4.98 -3.71 11.84
N LEU A 67 5.89 -4.34 12.60
CA LEU A 67 5.59 -4.80 13.95
C LEU A 67 5.35 -3.63 14.92
N ILE A 68 6.16 -2.57 14.85
CA ILE A 68 5.96 -1.36 15.67
C ILE A 68 4.58 -0.77 15.37
N ILE A 69 4.27 -0.54 14.09
CA ILE A 69 3.01 0.08 13.67
C ILE A 69 1.82 -0.82 14.08
N ALA A 70 1.86 -2.12 13.76
CA ALA A 70 0.76 -3.03 14.05
C ALA A 70 0.50 -3.22 15.55
N VAL A 71 1.55 -3.30 16.38
CA VAL A 71 1.38 -3.43 17.83
C VAL A 71 0.89 -2.12 18.44
N SER A 72 1.50 -0.98 18.09
CA SER A 72 1.12 0.32 18.62
C SER A 72 -0.31 0.69 18.21
N SER A 73 -0.68 0.52 16.93
CA SER A 73 -2.02 0.80 16.43
C SER A 73 -3.06 -0.10 17.10
N THR A 74 -2.75 -1.38 17.31
CA THR A 74 -3.62 -2.33 18.01
C THR A 74 -3.87 -1.93 19.46
N ILE A 75 -2.81 -1.63 20.22
CA ILE A 75 -2.96 -1.27 21.64
C ILE A 75 -3.84 -0.02 21.77
N ILE A 76 -3.56 1.01 20.98
CA ILE A 76 -4.33 2.26 21.01
C ILE A 76 -5.78 2.00 20.57
N SER A 77 -5.99 1.23 19.50
CA SER A 77 -7.33 0.93 18.98
C SER A 77 -8.15 0.08 19.95
N VAL A 78 -7.53 -0.89 20.62
CA VAL A 78 -8.18 -1.70 21.66
C VAL A 78 -8.62 -0.83 22.82
N MET A 79 -7.76 0.08 23.28
CA MET A 79 -8.07 0.98 24.38
C MET A 79 -9.22 1.92 24.01
N LEU A 80 -9.09 2.65 22.90
CA LEU A 80 -10.10 3.62 22.45
C LEU A 80 -11.41 2.94 22.05
N GLY A 81 -11.33 1.84 21.30
CA GLY A 81 -12.49 1.11 20.80
C GLY A 81 -13.26 0.41 21.92
N THR A 82 -12.58 -0.18 22.91
CA THR A 82 -13.26 -0.79 24.06
C THR A 82 -13.98 0.25 24.90
N LEU A 83 -13.32 1.38 25.19
CA LEU A 83 -13.95 2.48 25.94
C LEU A 83 -15.16 3.05 25.19
N THR A 84 -15.03 3.24 23.88
CA THR A 84 -16.12 3.72 23.02
C THR A 84 -17.27 2.72 23.00
N ALA A 85 -17.01 1.43 22.79
CA ALA A 85 -18.04 0.38 22.77
C ALA A 85 -18.80 0.31 24.10
N VAL A 86 -18.10 0.33 25.23
CA VAL A 86 -18.70 0.29 26.57
C VAL A 86 -19.52 1.55 26.84
N GLY A 87 -19.00 2.73 26.51
CA GLY A 87 -19.71 3.99 26.66
C GLY A 87 -20.98 4.05 25.82
N MET A 88 -20.89 3.64 24.56
CA MET A 88 -22.01 3.56 23.62
C MET A 88 -23.04 2.49 24.03
N TYR A 89 -22.62 1.39 24.66
CA TYR A 89 -23.55 0.37 25.16
C TYR A 89 -24.27 0.80 26.44
N LYS A 90 -23.55 1.46 27.35
CA LYS A 90 -24.04 1.79 28.70
C LYS A 90 -24.95 3.00 28.72
N TYR A 91 -24.57 4.07 28.03
CA TYR A 91 -25.24 5.37 28.17
C TYR A 91 -26.19 5.68 27.01
N LYS A 92 -27.25 6.43 27.33
CA LYS A 92 -28.14 7.10 26.36
C LYS A 92 -27.86 8.60 26.47
N PHE A 93 -27.44 9.21 25.37
CA PHE A 93 -27.12 10.64 25.32
C PHE A 93 -27.45 11.23 23.95
N LYS A 94 -27.63 12.55 23.88
CA LYS A 94 -27.89 13.27 22.63
C LYS A 94 -26.62 13.25 21.76
N GLY A 95 -26.74 12.90 20.48
CA GLY A 95 -25.60 12.76 19.56
C GLY A 95 -25.03 11.35 19.43
N LYS A 96 -25.58 10.36 20.15
CA LYS A 96 -25.18 8.95 20.04
C LYS A 96 -25.26 8.42 18.60
N SER A 97 -26.32 8.74 17.86
CA SER A 97 -26.44 8.33 16.45
C SER A 97 -25.29 8.84 15.60
N LEU A 98 -24.88 10.09 15.80
CA LEU A 98 -23.78 10.69 15.03
C LEU A 98 -22.44 9.99 15.31
N ILE A 99 -22.18 9.58 16.56
CA ILE A 99 -21.00 8.79 16.89
C ILE A 99 -21.07 7.39 16.25
N ASP A 100 -22.23 6.73 16.32
CA ASP A 100 -22.43 5.44 15.64
C ASP A 100 -22.16 5.60 14.12
N ASP A 101 -22.71 6.63 13.47
CA ASP A 101 -22.50 6.91 12.04
C ASP A 101 -21.02 7.17 11.72
N MET A 102 -20.32 7.98 12.54
CA MET A 102 -18.87 8.23 12.38
C MET A 102 -18.05 6.95 12.48
N LEU A 103 -18.43 6.01 13.34
CA LEU A 103 -17.74 4.72 13.46
C LEU A 103 -17.99 3.81 12.25
N PHE A 104 -19.09 3.98 11.53
CA PHE A 104 -19.37 3.24 10.30
C PHE A 104 -18.64 3.80 9.07
N ILE A 105 -18.33 5.10 9.04
CA ILE A 105 -17.67 5.74 7.91
C ILE A 105 -16.39 5.00 7.46
N PRO A 106 -15.43 4.67 8.35
CA PRO A 106 -14.21 3.95 7.94
C PRO A 106 -14.43 2.57 7.33
N LEU A 107 -15.59 1.95 7.57
CA LEU A 107 -15.90 0.59 7.10
C LEU A 107 -16.52 0.60 5.70
N VAL A 108 -17.06 1.74 5.28
CA VAL A 108 -17.79 1.89 4.01
C VAL A 108 -16.96 2.66 3.00
N ILE A 109 -16.13 3.61 3.45
CA ILE A 109 -15.25 4.37 2.56
C ILE A 109 -14.18 3.44 1.97
N PRO A 110 -13.95 3.49 0.64
CA PRO A 110 -12.83 2.78 0.03
C PRO A 110 -11.48 3.17 0.64
N GLU A 111 -10.60 2.20 0.91
CA GLU A 111 -9.31 2.45 1.58
C GLU A 111 -8.45 3.51 0.87
N VAL A 112 -8.48 3.55 -0.47
CA VAL A 112 -7.76 4.56 -1.26
C VAL A 112 -8.23 5.97 -0.93
N VAL A 113 -9.54 6.18 -0.82
CA VAL A 113 -10.13 7.48 -0.47
C VAL A 113 -9.73 7.87 0.94
N MET A 114 -9.68 6.91 1.87
CA MET A 114 -9.21 7.14 3.22
C MET A 114 -7.72 7.53 3.27
N GLY A 115 -6.87 6.81 2.53
CA GLY A 115 -5.44 7.10 2.44
C GLY A 115 -5.15 8.51 1.91
N ILE A 116 -5.79 8.89 0.80
CA ILE A 116 -5.68 10.25 0.23
C ILE A 116 -6.19 11.31 1.21
N SER A 117 -7.31 11.04 1.89
CA SER A 117 -7.87 11.97 2.88
C SER A 117 -6.94 12.15 4.08
N MET A 118 -6.28 11.09 4.54
CA MET A 118 -5.30 11.15 5.63
C MET A 118 -4.05 11.91 5.21
N LEU A 119 -3.53 11.67 4.00
CA LEU A 119 -2.42 12.45 3.46
C LEU A 119 -2.75 13.94 3.39
N ALA A 120 -3.91 14.29 2.84
CA ALA A 120 -4.36 15.68 2.76
C ALA A 120 -4.51 16.30 4.16
N PHE A 121 -5.06 15.55 5.12
CA PHE A 121 -5.17 15.98 6.51
C PHE A 121 -3.80 16.24 7.13
N PHE A 122 -2.88 15.27 7.08
CA PHE A 122 -1.52 15.41 7.62
C PHE A 122 -0.76 16.57 6.99
N SER A 123 -0.95 16.79 5.68
CA SER A 123 -0.41 17.94 4.97
C SER A 123 -0.93 19.27 5.52
N GLN A 124 -2.25 19.40 5.70
CA GLN A 124 -2.87 20.62 6.22
C GLN A 124 -2.46 20.93 7.67
N VAL A 125 -2.35 19.89 8.51
CA VAL A 125 -1.94 20.06 9.92
C VAL A 125 -0.43 20.01 10.12
N LYS A 126 0.35 19.85 9.04
CA LYS A 126 1.83 19.78 9.06
C LYS A 126 2.39 18.66 9.94
N ILE A 127 1.73 17.51 9.95
CA ILE A 127 2.27 16.31 10.59
C ILE A 127 3.19 15.62 9.58
N PRO A 128 4.50 15.44 9.90
CA PRO A 128 5.42 14.77 9.01
C PRO A 128 5.01 13.31 8.80
N LEU A 129 5.12 12.84 7.55
CA LEU A 129 4.88 11.44 7.21
C LEU A 129 6.00 10.57 7.79
N GLY A 130 5.64 9.41 8.35
CA GLY A 130 6.55 8.50 9.03
C GLY A 130 5.81 7.47 9.89
N ILE A 131 6.50 6.89 10.87
CA ILE A 131 5.91 5.89 11.79
C ILE A 131 4.71 6.46 12.56
N VAL A 132 4.75 7.73 12.96
CA VAL A 132 3.67 8.36 13.74
C VAL A 132 2.41 8.56 12.90
N SER A 133 2.53 9.08 11.67
CA SER A 133 1.38 9.23 10.77
C SER A 133 0.76 7.86 10.43
N LEU A 134 1.59 6.84 10.22
CA LEU A 134 1.14 5.45 10.03
C LEU A 134 0.36 4.95 11.25
N ILE A 135 0.87 5.12 12.46
CA ILE A 135 0.13 4.70 13.68
C ILE A 135 -1.22 5.43 13.77
N ILE A 136 -1.26 6.75 13.54
CA ILE A 136 -2.52 7.52 13.60
C ILE A 136 -3.52 7.05 12.53
N ALA A 137 -3.05 6.85 11.30
CA ALA A 137 -3.89 6.37 10.20
C ALA A 137 -4.46 4.98 10.51
N HIS A 138 -3.61 4.07 11.01
CA HIS A 138 -4.01 2.71 11.34
C HIS A 138 -4.99 2.64 12.52
N VAL A 139 -4.80 3.49 13.54
CA VAL A 139 -5.75 3.63 14.65
C VAL A 139 -7.10 4.09 14.15
N THR A 140 -7.14 5.03 13.19
CA THR A 140 -8.39 5.66 12.75
C THR A 140 -9.38 4.65 12.18
N PHE A 141 -8.93 3.70 11.34
CA PHE A 141 -9.83 2.65 10.84
C PHE A 141 -9.98 1.50 11.84
N SER A 142 -8.91 1.13 12.55
CA SER A 142 -8.92 -0.03 13.45
C SER A 142 -9.86 0.14 14.65
N VAL A 143 -10.02 1.38 15.16
CA VAL A 143 -10.97 1.68 16.25
C VAL A 143 -12.39 1.26 15.87
N SER A 144 -12.85 1.55 14.66
CA SER A 144 -14.19 1.19 14.19
C SER A 144 -14.44 -0.32 14.26
N TYR A 145 -13.47 -1.12 13.80
CA TYR A 145 -13.53 -2.57 13.86
C TYR A 145 -13.56 -3.09 15.31
N VAL A 146 -12.70 -2.56 16.19
CA VAL A 146 -12.70 -2.91 17.62
C VAL A 146 -14.04 -2.59 18.25
N VAL A 147 -14.60 -1.40 18.00
CA VAL A 147 -15.89 -0.99 18.58
C VAL A 147 -16.98 -1.98 18.22
N ILE A 148 -17.10 -2.38 16.95
CA ILE A 148 -18.13 -3.32 16.50
C ILE A 148 -17.97 -4.69 17.16
N VAL A 149 -16.74 -5.22 17.23
CA VAL A 149 -16.47 -6.52 17.84
C VAL A 149 -16.78 -6.51 19.34
N VAL A 150 -16.40 -5.44 20.06
CA VAL A 150 -16.65 -5.34 21.50
C VAL A 150 -18.14 -5.06 21.78
N LYS A 151 -18.79 -4.21 20.98
CA LYS A 151 -20.23 -3.88 21.12
C LYS A 151 -21.11 -5.11 20.89
N SER A 152 -20.83 -5.92 19.86
CA SER A 152 -21.56 -7.18 19.62
C SER A 152 -21.40 -8.18 20.78
N ARG A 153 -20.25 -8.17 21.47
CA ARG A 153 -20.04 -8.99 22.68
C ARG A 153 -20.83 -8.47 23.88
N LEU A 154 -20.95 -7.15 24.02
CA LEU A 154 -21.73 -6.50 25.09
C LEU A 154 -23.23 -6.75 24.97
N GLU A 155 -23.78 -6.85 23.75
CA GLU A 155 -25.21 -7.12 23.53
C GLU A 155 -25.66 -8.48 24.06
N GLY A 156 -24.76 -9.47 24.12
CA GLY A 156 -25.04 -10.79 24.69
C GLY A 156 -24.87 -10.88 26.22
N PHE A 157 -24.63 -9.76 26.92
CA PHE A 157 -24.29 -9.75 28.35
C PHE A 157 -25.41 -9.16 29.22
N ASP A 158 -25.70 -9.83 30.34
CA ASP A 158 -26.66 -9.39 31.35
C ASP A 158 -26.08 -8.26 32.22
N LYS A 159 -26.69 -7.07 32.12
CA LYS A 159 -26.29 -5.88 32.89
C LYS A 159 -26.44 -6.07 34.40
N SER A 160 -27.29 -6.99 34.84
CA SER A 160 -27.54 -7.26 36.27
C SER A 160 -26.27 -7.64 37.04
N LEU A 161 -25.28 -8.25 36.38
CA LEU A 161 -24.03 -8.66 37.02
C LEU A 161 -23.15 -7.46 37.43
N GLU A 162 -23.21 -6.36 36.67
CA GLU A 162 -22.51 -5.12 37.02
C GLU A 162 -23.23 -4.40 38.16
N GLU A 163 -24.57 -4.36 38.12
CA GLU A 163 -25.42 -3.79 39.17
C GLU A 163 -25.23 -4.51 40.50
N ALA A 164 -25.26 -5.85 40.50
CA ALA A 164 -25.03 -6.67 41.69
C ALA A 164 -23.63 -6.43 42.32
N ALA A 165 -22.61 -6.15 41.51
CA ALA A 165 -21.29 -5.81 42.03
C ALA A 165 -21.28 -4.44 42.72
N MET A 166 -22.02 -3.47 42.19
CA MET A 166 -22.17 -2.14 42.82
C MET A 166 -23.02 -2.23 44.10
N ASP A 167 -24.04 -3.08 44.15
CA ASP A 167 -24.83 -3.34 45.36
C ASP A 167 -23.98 -3.94 46.49
N LEU A 168 -22.98 -4.76 46.16
CA LEU A 168 -21.98 -5.27 47.12
C LEU A 168 -20.90 -4.24 47.51
N GLY A 169 -21.08 -2.95 47.15
CA GLY A 169 -20.21 -1.84 47.53
C GLY A 169 -19.04 -1.57 46.58
N ALA A 170 -19.00 -2.20 45.39
CA ALA A 170 -17.97 -1.88 44.41
C ALA A 170 -18.23 -0.52 43.75
N LYS A 171 -17.18 0.31 43.63
CA LYS A 171 -17.25 1.55 42.82
C LYS A 171 -17.43 1.20 41.33
N PRO A 172 -18.02 2.08 40.49
CA PRO A 172 -18.20 1.82 39.07
C PRO A 172 -16.92 1.40 38.32
N SER A 173 -15.76 1.98 38.67
CA SER A 173 -14.47 1.58 38.11
C SER A 173 -14.03 0.17 38.54
N GLN A 174 -14.38 -0.23 39.76
CA GLN A 174 -14.12 -1.58 40.28
C GLN A 174 -15.07 -2.60 39.65
N ALA A 175 -16.36 -2.27 39.50
CA ALA A 175 -17.33 -3.10 38.79
C ALA A 175 -16.90 -3.31 37.33
N PHE A 176 -16.49 -2.24 36.65
CA PHE A 176 -15.93 -2.35 35.30
C PHE A 176 -14.69 -3.26 35.24
N MET A 177 -13.67 -3.00 36.08
CA MET A 177 -12.42 -3.77 36.01
C MET A 177 -12.54 -5.22 36.46
N LYS A 178 -13.43 -5.53 37.41
CA LYS A 178 -13.56 -6.86 38.01
C LYS A 178 -14.68 -7.71 37.41
N VAL A 179 -15.68 -7.09 36.77
CA VAL A 179 -16.85 -7.79 36.24
C VAL A 179 -16.97 -7.56 34.73
N THR A 180 -17.22 -6.33 34.31
CA THR A 180 -17.51 -6.02 32.89
C THR A 180 -16.33 -6.38 31.99
N LEU A 181 -15.12 -5.88 32.28
CA LEU A 181 -13.92 -6.07 31.48
C LEU A 181 -13.54 -7.57 31.34
N PRO A 182 -13.46 -8.39 32.41
CA PRO A 182 -13.20 -9.82 32.28
C PRO A 182 -14.23 -10.57 31.42
N ILE A 183 -15.49 -10.14 31.44
CA ILE A 183 -16.57 -10.80 30.70
C ILE A 183 -16.52 -10.46 29.20
N ILE A 184 -16.21 -9.20 28.88
CA ILE A 184 -16.04 -8.76 27.48
C ILE A 184 -14.63 -9.05 26.94
N MET A 185 -13.69 -9.45 27.79
CA MET A 185 -12.29 -9.71 27.43
C MET A 185 -12.11 -10.60 26.19
N PRO A 186 -12.88 -11.69 25.97
CA PRO A 186 -12.77 -12.46 24.73
C PRO A 186 -13.08 -11.63 23.48
N GLY A 187 -14.05 -10.72 23.56
CA GLY A 187 -14.38 -9.78 22.48
C GLY A 187 -13.32 -8.68 22.31
N VAL A 188 -12.76 -8.17 23.41
CA VAL A 188 -11.66 -7.20 23.38
C VAL A 188 -10.41 -7.81 22.72
N ILE A 189 -10.06 -9.05 23.07
CA ILE A 189 -8.95 -9.78 22.45
C ILE A 189 -9.22 -10.00 20.96
N ALA A 190 -10.42 -10.50 20.61
CA ALA A 190 -10.80 -10.71 19.22
C ALA A 190 -10.74 -9.42 18.39
N GLY A 191 -11.22 -8.30 18.94
CA GLY A 191 -11.15 -6.99 18.31
C GLY A 191 -9.71 -6.50 18.14
N GLY A 192 -8.86 -6.68 19.16
CA GLY A 192 -7.45 -6.32 19.08
C GLY A 192 -6.68 -7.10 18.03
N LEU A 193 -6.98 -8.39 17.86
CA LEU A 193 -6.31 -9.19 16.86
C LEU A 193 -6.80 -8.90 15.45
N LEU A 194 -8.10 -8.60 15.30
CA LEU A 194 -8.61 -8.08 14.05
C LEU A 194 -7.89 -6.78 13.67
N ALA A 195 -7.74 -5.83 14.62
CA ALA A 195 -6.97 -4.61 14.41
C ALA A 195 -5.49 -4.88 14.05
N PHE A 196 -4.85 -5.83 14.73
CA PHE A 196 -3.47 -6.23 14.44
C PHE A 196 -3.34 -6.81 13.02
N THR A 197 -4.22 -7.73 12.65
CA THR A 197 -4.22 -8.36 11.32
C THR A 197 -4.45 -7.33 10.23
N LEU A 198 -5.44 -6.45 10.38
CA LEU A 198 -5.71 -5.40 9.40
C LEU A 198 -4.52 -4.42 9.30
N SER A 199 -3.92 -4.05 10.42
CA SER A 199 -2.76 -3.14 10.42
C SER A 199 -1.49 -3.76 9.84
N LEU A 200 -1.33 -5.09 9.93
CA LEU A 200 -0.14 -5.79 9.44
C LEU A 200 -0.17 -5.99 7.91
N ASP A 201 -1.37 -6.13 7.34
CA ASP A 201 -1.60 -6.43 5.92
C ASP A 201 -1.94 -5.19 5.08
N ASP A 202 -2.07 -4.02 5.72
CA ASP A 202 -2.39 -2.78 5.01
C ASP A 202 -1.26 -2.33 4.08
N VAL A 203 -1.61 -2.18 2.81
CA VAL A 203 -0.76 -1.58 1.77
C VAL A 203 -1.26 -0.20 1.42
N ILE A 204 -2.58 0.00 1.34
CA ILE A 204 -3.16 1.16 0.69
C ILE A 204 -3.03 2.41 1.56
N ILE A 205 -3.45 2.34 2.83
CA ILE A 205 -3.37 3.50 3.72
C ILE A 205 -1.90 3.81 4.03
N SER A 206 -1.10 2.78 4.24
CA SER A 206 0.35 2.86 4.42
C SER A 206 1.02 3.56 3.24
N PHE A 207 0.63 3.27 2.00
CA PHE A 207 1.24 3.85 0.80
C PHE A 207 1.11 5.39 0.78
N PHE A 208 -0.04 5.92 1.18
CA PHE A 208 -0.29 7.36 1.22
C PHE A 208 0.28 8.04 2.46
N THR A 209 0.48 7.31 3.56
CA THR A 209 0.82 7.90 4.86
C THR A 209 2.25 7.59 5.35
N ALA A 210 2.98 6.74 4.64
CA ALA A 210 4.40 6.47 4.87
C ALA A 210 5.29 7.62 4.39
N GLY A 211 6.35 7.88 5.14
CA GLY A 211 7.47 8.73 4.77
C GLY A 211 8.80 7.95 4.68
N PRO A 212 9.92 8.65 4.43
CA PRO A 212 11.26 8.07 4.43
C PRO A 212 11.56 7.20 5.65
N GLY A 213 12.17 6.03 5.41
CA GLY A 213 12.56 5.09 6.47
C GLY A 213 11.40 4.42 7.22
N SER A 214 10.15 4.69 6.86
CA SER A 214 8.96 4.13 7.53
C SER A 214 8.22 3.06 6.72
N ASN A 215 8.81 2.60 5.61
CA ASN A 215 8.22 1.58 4.75
C ASN A 215 7.85 0.33 5.56
N THR A 216 6.61 -0.13 5.38
CA THR A 216 6.12 -1.38 5.96
C THR A 216 6.49 -2.55 5.05
N LEU A 217 6.37 -3.76 5.59
CA LEU A 217 6.66 -5.00 4.90
C LEU A 217 5.71 -5.24 3.72
N PRO A 218 4.38 -5.04 3.84
CA PRO A 218 3.48 -5.07 2.69
C PRO A 218 3.85 -4.06 1.60
N LEU A 219 4.20 -2.82 1.97
CA LEU A 219 4.67 -1.81 1.01
C LEU A 219 5.95 -2.24 0.29
N LYS A 220 6.90 -2.81 1.03
CA LYS A 220 8.16 -3.29 0.47
C LYS A 220 7.92 -4.45 -0.49
N VAL A 221 7.04 -5.40 -0.17
CA VAL A 221 6.63 -6.48 -1.08
C VAL A 221 5.94 -5.92 -2.32
N PHE A 222 4.97 -5.01 -2.15
CA PHE A 222 4.24 -4.37 -3.23
C PHE A 222 5.18 -3.68 -4.22
N SER A 223 6.13 -2.89 -3.72
CA SER A 223 7.13 -2.21 -4.55
C SER A 223 8.03 -3.20 -5.29
N MET A 224 8.43 -4.31 -4.66
CA MET A 224 9.29 -5.30 -5.31
C MET A 224 8.58 -6.05 -6.44
N VAL A 225 7.29 -6.38 -6.27
CA VAL A 225 6.50 -7.13 -7.27
C VAL A 225 6.35 -6.35 -8.58
N LYS A 226 6.29 -5.01 -8.54
CA LYS A 226 6.20 -4.16 -9.75
C LYS A 226 7.38 -4.37 -10.72
N PHE A 227 8.58 -4.68 -10.22
CA PHE A 227 9.76 -4.96 -11.04
C PHE A 227 9.90 -6.42 -11.47
N GLY A 228 8.91 -7.26 -11.13
CA GLY A 228 8.89 -8.68 -11.42
C GLY A 228 9.03 -9.53 -10.16
N VAL A 229 8.43 -10.70 -10.20
CA VAL A 229 8.46 -11.64 -9.07
C VAL A 229 9.80 -12.37 -9.06
N THR A 230 10.52 -12.30 -7.94
CA THR A 230 11.75 -13.06 -7.70
C THR A 230 11.51 -14.12 -6.63
N PRO A 231 12.31 -15.20 -6.57
CA PRO A 231 12.22 -16.17 -5.49
C PRO A 231 12.45 -15.59 -4.08
N GLU A 232 13.15 -14.46 -3.96
CA GLU A 232 13.28 -13.70 -2.72
C GLU A 232 11.92 -13.14 -2.24
N ILE A 233 11.13 -12.57 -3.14
CA ILE A 233 9.76 -12.10 -2.86
C ILE A 233 8.86 -13.28 -2.47
N ASN A 234 8.98 -14.41 -3.16
CA ASN A 234 8.22 -15.63 -2.84
C ASN A 234 8.55 -16.15 -1.44
N ALA A 235 9.82 -16.16 -1.07
CA ALA A 235 10.27 -16.57 0.26
C ALA A 235 9.72 -15.62 1.34
N LEU A 236 9.79 -14.31 1.12
CA LEU A 236 9.26 -13.31 2.04
C LEU A 236 7.74 -13.44 2.23
N SER A 237 7.01 -13.58 1.12
CA SER A 237 5.56 -13.78 1.11
C SER A 237 5.17 -15.11 1.78
N THR A 238 5.97 -16.16 1.62
CA THR A 238 5.79 -17.44 2.32
C THR A 238 5.94 -17.29 3.83
N ILE A 239 6.96 -16.55 4.31
CA ILE A 239 7.14 -16.27 5.73
C ILE A 239 5.94 -15.49 6.27
N LEU A 240 5.51 -14.43 5.57
CA LEU A 240 4.36 -13.62 5.96
C LEU A 240 3.07 -14.44 6.03
N LEU A 241 2.85 -15.33 5.06
CA LEU A 241 1.70 -16.24 5.05
C LEU A 241 1.75 -17.22 6.23
N ILE A 242 2.90 -17.86 6.50
CA ILE A 242 3.05 -18.76 7.65
C ILE A 242 2.82 -18.00 8.96
N PHE A 243 3.35 -16.79 9.07
CA PHE A 243 3.20 -15.94 10.24
C PHE A 243 1.73 -15.56 10.50
N THR A 244 1.04 -15.03 9.49
CA THR A 244 -0.38 -14.65 9.58
C THR A 244 -1.27 -15.85 9.87
N LEU A 245 -1.08 -16.98 9.17
CA LEU A 245 -1.82 -18.21 9.43
C LEU A 245 -1.56 -18.77 10.83
N SER A 246 -0.32 -18.68 11.34
CA SER A 246 0.02 -19.12 12.69
C SER A 246 -0.72 -18.29 13.74
N ILE A 247 -0.80 -16.96 13.56
CA ILE A 247 -1.58 -16.08 14.43
C ILE A 247 -3.06 -16.47 14.41
N VAL A 248 -3.64 -16.67 13.22
CA VAL A 248 -5.05 -17.06 13.07
C VAL A 248 -5.33 -18.44 13.65
N ALA A 249 -4.42 -19.41 13.46
CA ALA A 249 -4.55 -20.78 13.96
C ALA A 249 -4.46 -20.82 15.48
N ILE A 250 -3.44 -20.17 16.06
CA ILE A 250 -3.34 -19.94 17.51
C ILE A 250 -4.65 -19.33 17.98
N MET A 251 -5.20 -18.35 17.26
CA MET A 251 -6.46 -17.72 17.63
C MET A 251 -7.70 -18.60 17.61
N GLN A 252 -7.87 -19.45 16.60
CA GLN A 252 -8.96 -20.41 16.61
C GLN A 252 -8.83 -21.41 17.75
N MET A 253 -7.61 -21.87 18.04
CA MET A 253 -7.34 -22.73 19.19
C MET A 253 -7.66 -22.01 20.50
N LEU A 254 -7.38 -20.70 20.56
CA LEU A 254 -7.69 -19.87 21.71
C LEU A 254 -9.22 -19.70 21.90
N ASN A 255 -10.00 -19.60 20.82
CA ASN A 255 -11.45 -19.38 20.90
C ASN A 255 -12.26 -20.67 21.19
N LYS A 256 -11.80 -21.84 20.73
CA LYS A 256 -12.47 -23.14 20.97
C LYS A 256 -12.34 -23.66 22.41
N ASN A 257 -11.28 -23.28 23.10
CA ASN A 257 -11.02 -23.76 24.45
C ASN A 257 -11.62 -22.79 25.49
N LYS A 258 -12.69 -23.21 26.19
CA LYS A 258 -13.25 -22.55 27.40
C LYS A 258 -12.25 -22.58 28.58
N VAL A 259 -11.00 -22.16 28.37
CA VAL A 259 -9.90 -22.30 29.32
C VAL A 259 -9.70 -20.99 30.09
N LYS A 260 -9.64 -21.13 31.42
CA LYS A 260 -9.62 -20.09 32.46
C LYS A 260 -8.81 -18.83 32.07
N GLY A 261 -9.52 -17.71 31.87
CA GLY A 261 -9.04 -16.50 31.21
C GLY A 261 -7.77 -15.80 31.72
N LYS A 262 -7.24 -16.09 32.92
CA LYS A 262 -6.05 -15.38 33.45
C LYS A 262 -4.70 -15.89 32.92
N LYS A 263 -4.51 -17.21 32.80
CA LYS A 263 -3.25 -17.78 32.26
C LYS A 263 -3.13 -17.62 30.74
N PHE A 264 -4.25 -17.29 30.10
CA PHE A 264 -4.45 -17.33 28.67
C PHE A 264 -4.23 -15.96 28.01
N ILE A 265 -4.74 -14.90 28.65
CA ILE A 265 -4.38 -13.51 28.35
C ILE A 265 -2.86 -13.35 28.41
N ALA A 266 -2.22 -13.95 29.43
CA ALA A 266 -0.77 -13.96 29.56
C ALA A 266 -0.05 -14.69 28.41
N ALA A 267 -0.65 -15.75 27.84
CA ALA A 267 -0.06 -16.49 26.72
C ALA A 267 -0.22 -15.76 25.37
N SER A 268 -1.36 -15.10 25.13
CA SER A 268 -1.59 -14.29 23.93
C SER A 268 -0.71 -13.03 23.92
N LEU A 269 -0.66 -12.32 25.06
CA LEU A 269 0.28 -11.21 25.26
C LEU A 269 1.73 -11.70 25.21
N ALA A 270 2.06 -12.85 25.77
CA ALA A 270 3.41 -13.42 25.67
C ALA A 270 3.76 -13.84 24.24
N CYS A 271 2.83 -14.33 23.41
CA CYS A 271 3.13 -14.62 22.01
C CYS A 271 3.39 -13.33 21.21
N VAL A 272 2.55 -12.31 21.37
CA VAL A 272 2.77 -11.00 20.71
C VAL A 272 4.07 -10.35 21.22
N LEU A 273 4.32 -10.38 22.54
CA LEU A 273 5.53 -9.87 23.17
C LEU A 273 6.77 -10.67 22.77
N CYS A 274 6.71 -11.99 22.70
CA CYS A 274 7.79 -12.86 22.23
C CYS A 274 8.06 -12.64 20.75
N ILE A 275 7.06 -12.39 19.91
CA ILE A 275 7.27 -12.05 18.50
C ILE A 275 7.95 -10.68 18.37
N THR A 276 7.58 -9.69 19.18
CA THR A 276 8.31 -8.40 19.23
C THR A 276 9.72 -8.54 19.81
N PHE A 277 9.92 -9.40 20.82
CA PHE A 277 11.24 -9.65 21.42
C PHE A 277 12.14 -10.49 20.50
N LEU A 278 11.59 -11.45 19.77
CA LEU A 278 12.28 -12.26 18.76
C LEU A 278 12.61 -11.42 17.53
N GLY A 279 11.76 -10.46 17.14
CA GLY A 279 12.09 -9.44 16.15
C GLY A 279 13.28 -8.57 16.60
N GLY A 280 13.33 -8.20 17.88
CA GLY A 280 14.45 -7.45 18.48
C GLY A 280 15.75 -8.25 18.61
N SER A 281 15.69 -9.54 18.95
CA SER A 281 16.88 -10.40 19.07
C SER A 281 17.36 -10.94 17.71
N ALA A 282 16.46 -11.21 16.76
CA ALA A 282 16.84 -11.44 15.36
C ALA A 282 17.58 -10.21 14.80
N PHE A 283 17.12 -8.99 15.12
CA PHE A 283 17.83 -7.75 14.78
C PHE A 283 19.25 -7.66 15.36
N SER A 284 19.45 -8.13 16.59
CA SER A 284 20.78 -8.16 17.20
C SER A 284 21.75 -9.15 16.53
N THR A 285 21.21 -10.12 15.78
CA THR A 285 21.97 -11.13 15.04
C THR A 285 22.35 -10.67 13.62
N VAL A 286 21.67 -9.64 13.09
CA VAL A 286 22.04 -8.94 11.84
C VAL A 286 23.28 -8.05 12.00
N ARG A 287 23.87 -7.98 13.21
CA ARG A 287 25.15 -7.30 13.50
C ARG A 287 26.37 -7.79 12.71
N GLY A 288 26.22 -8.78 11.83
CA GLY A 288 27.23 -9.17 10.86
C GLY A 288 27.43 -8.13 9.74
N ASN A 289 26.38 -7.39 9.37
CA ASN A 289 26.49 -6.28 8.43
C ASN A 289 26.77 -4.99 9.20
N LYS A 290 27.78 -4.23 8.77
CA LYS A 290 28.04 -2.88 9.31
C LYS A 290 26.75 -2.06 9.21
N ALA A 291 26.43 -1.33 10.27
CA ALA A 291 25.38 -0.33 10.16
C ALA A 291 25.76 0.66 9.04
N PRO A 292 24.79 1.10 8.22
CA PRO A 292 25.06 2.02 7.13
C PRO A 292 25.71 3.31 7.66
N GLU A 293 26.69 3.84 6.94
CA GLU A 293 27.42 5.07 7.30
C GLU A 293 26.59 6.33 7.05
N GLY A 294 25.53 6.23 6.23
CA GLY A 294 24.58 7.30 5.96
C GLY A 294 23.26 6.77 5.38
N GLU A 295 22.27 7.65 5.31
CA GLU A 295 20.98 7.37 4.67
C GLU A 295 20.76 8.34 3.50
N LEU A 296 20.11 7.85 2.44
CA LEU A 296 19.71 8.63 1.27
C LEU A 296 18.21 8.43 1.05
N ASN A 297 17.45 9.52 1.11
CA ASN A 297 16.00 9.51 0.99
C ASN A 297 15.59 9.94 -0.42
N ILE A 298 15.07 8.99 -1.20
CA ILE A 298 14.72 9.19 -2.61
C ILE A 298 13.21 9.08 -2.77
N PHE A 299 12.62 10.07 -3.44
CA PHE A 299 11.22 10.04 -3.84
C PHE A 299 11.10 10.01 -5.36
N ASN A 300 10.58 8.92 -5.92
CA ASN A 300 10.63 8.68 -7.37
C ASN A 300 9.38 7.95 -7.87
N TRP A 301 9.22 7.86 -9.18
CA TRP A 301 8.14 7.12 -9.83
C TRP A 301 8.25 5.62 -9.54
N SER A 302 7.11 4.95 -9.52
CA SER A 302 7.08 3.49 -9.56
C SER A 302 7.80 2.98 -10.82
N GLU A 303 8.44 1.82 -10.73
CA GLU A 303 9.07 1.12 -11.87
C GLU A 303 10.34 1.75 -12.48
N TYR A 304 10.86 2.86 -11.95
CA TYR A 304 12.05 3.52 -12.52
C TYR A 304 13.39 2.88 -12.10
N LEU A 305 13.53 2.47 -10.83
CA LEU A 305 14.77 1.88 -10.32
C LEU A 305 14.53 0.49 -9.72
N PRO A 306 15.06 -0.58 -10.35
CA PRO A 306 14.95 -1.93 -9.82
C PRO A 306 15.60 -2.06 -8.44
N GLN A 307 15.01 -2.87 -7.55
CA GLN A 307 15.55 -3.11 -6.21
C GLN A 307 16.99 -3.64 -6.24
N SER A 308 17.37 -4.44 -7.24
CA SER A 308 18.74 -4.95 -7.38
C SER A 308 19.77 -3.85 -7.55
N VAL A 309 19.42 -2.76 -8.25
CA VAL A 309 20.33 -1.60 -8.44
C VAL A 309 20.51 -0.87 -7.11
N ILE A 310 19.42 -0.73 -6.36
CA ILE A 310 19.46 -0.13 -5.02
C ILE A 310 20.35 -0.97 -4.09
N ASP A 311 20.14 -2.28 -4.04
CA ASP A 311 20.92 -3.18 -3.20
C ASP A 311 22.42 -3.15 -3.54
N GLU A 312 22.78 -3.14 -4.83
CA GLU A 312 24.19 -3.03 -5.27
C GLU A 312 24.80 -1.68 -4.90
N PHE A 313 24.04 -0.59 -4.99
CA PHE A 313 24.47 0.74 -4.59
C PHE A 313 24.66 0.85 -3.06
N GLU A 314 23.72 0.34 -2.27
CA GLU A 314 23.84 0.27 -0.81
C GLU A 314 25.09 -0.51 -0.38
N GLN A 315 25.37 -1.64 -1.03
CA GLN A 315 26.56 -2.45 -0.77
C GLN A 315 27.87 -1.75 -1.16
N ALA A 316 27.90 -1.10 -2.33
CA ALA A 316 29.11 -0.45 -2.85
C ALA A 316 29.53 0.75 -2.00
N TYR A 317 28.56 1.52 -1.50
CA TYR A 317 28.81 2.77 -0.79
C TYR A 317 28.57 2.68 0.73
N ASN A 318 28.13 1.53 1.24
CA ASN A 318 27.77 1.33 2.64
C ASN A 318 26.78 2.38 3.17
N ILE A 319 25.79 2.73 2.35
CA ILE A 319 24.70 3.64 2.70
C ILE A 319 23.36 2.91 2.58
N LYS A 320 22.34 3.47 3.21
CA LYS A 320 20.97 2.97 3.12
C LYS A 320 20.13 3.90 2.26
N VAL A 321 19.39 3.33 1.32
CA VAL A 321 18.50 4.06 0.43
C VAL A 321 17.05 3.86 0.89
N ASN A 322 16.47 4.92 1.45
CA ASN A 322 15.05 4.99 1.71
C ASN A 322 14.33 5.39 0.41
N TYR A 323 13.94 4.39 -0.38
CA TYR A 323 13.23 4.59 -1.64
C TYR A 323 11.72 4.61 -1.43
N ASN A 324 11.08 5.74 -1.71
CA ASN A 324 9.64 5.90 -1.68
C ASN A 324 9.12 6.16 -3.10
N THR A 325 7.96 5.58 -3.41
CA THR A 325 7.34 5.76 -4.72
C THR A 325 6.04 6.55 -4.65
N PHE A 326 5.68 7.13 -5.78
CA PHE A 326 4.39 7.76 -6.05
C PHE A 326 3.89 7.36 -7.45
N SER A 327 2.61 7.60 -7.69
CA SER A 327 1.90 7.26 -8.93
C SER A 327 1.48 8.49 -9.76
N SER A 328 1.50 9.69 -9.15
CA SER A 328 1.20 10.95 -9.84
C SER A 328 2.00 12.12 -9.27
N ASN A 329 2.18 13.16 -10.09
CA ASN A 329 2.82 14.40 -9.68
C ASN A 329 2.03 15.10 -8.55
N GLU A 330 0.71 15.03 -8.56
CA GLU A 330 -0.16 15.62 -7.55
C GLU A 330 -0.03 14.89 -6.20
N GLU A 331 0.07 13.56 -6.21
CA GLU A 331 0.39 12.78 -5.02
C GLU A 331 1.77 13.16 -4.45
N MET A 332 2.77 13.26 -5.33
CA MET A 332 4.12 13.67 -4.97
C MET A 332 4.11 15.05 -4.31
N LEU A 333 3.46 16.04 -4.93
CA LEU A 333 3.35 17.39 -4.40
C LEU A 333 2.67 17.40 -3.03
N ALA A 334 1.58 16.66 -2.86
CA ALA A 334 0.87 16.58 -1.58
C ALA A 334 1.76 16.00 -0.47
N LYS A 335 2.54 14.96 -0.77
CA LYS A 335 3.52 14.36 0.15
C LYS A 335 4.67 15.33 0.47
N LEU A 336 5.19 16.05 -0.51
CA LEU A 336 6.23 17.07 -0.31
C LEU A 336 5.72 18.25 0.53
N MET A 337 4.48 18.68 0.36
CA MET A 337 3.85 19.68 1.23
C MET A 337 3.69 19.18 2.68
N ALA A 338 3.43 17.88 2.87
CA ALA A 338 3.21 17.28 4.19
C ALA A 338 4.51 17.03 4.98
N GLY A 339 5.64 16.85 4.30
CA GLY A 339 6.90 16.52 4.96
C GLY A 339 8.10 16.44 4.02
N GLY A 340 8.10 17.19 2.93
CA GLY A 340 9.07 17.07 1.82
C GLY A 340 10.52 17.33 2.20
N SER A 341 10.78 18.02 3.32
CA SER A 341 12.13 18.23 3.86
C SER A 341 12.84 16.94 4.30
N GLN A 342 12.15 15.80 4.28
CA GLN A 342 12.73 14.50 4.58
C GLN A 342 13.36 13.81 3.37
N PHE A 343 13.18 14.33 2.15
CA PHE A 343 13.75 13.75 0.94
C PHE A 343 14.98 14.51 0.47
N ASP A 344 16.03 13.78 0.12
CA ASP A 344 17.28 14.31 -0.41
C ASP A 344 17.21 14.49 -1.93
N LEU A 345 16.49 13.60 -2.61
CA LEU A 345 16.26 13.65 -4.05
C LEU A 345 14.79 13.36 -4.39
N VAL A 346 14.23 14.17 -5.29
CA VAL A 346 12.90 13.92 -5.87
C VAL A 346 12.95 13.96 -7.39
N VAL A 347 12.28 13.01 -8.04
CA VAL A 347 12.21 12.91 -9.51
C VAL A 347 10.87 13.45 -10.00
N ALA A 348 10.81 14.76 -10.27
CA ALA A 348 9.58 15.43 -10.72
C ALA A 348 9.51 15.55 -12.25
N SER A 349 8.28 15.62 -12.81
CA SER A 349 8.09 16.02 -14.21
C SER A 349 8.36 17.52 -14.43
N ASP A 350 8.64 17.89 -15.68
CA ASP A 350 8.92 19.27 -16.13
C ASP A 350 8.06 20.38 -15.47
N TYR A 351 6.74 20.33 -15.61
CA TYR A 351 5.81 21.33 -15.07
C TYR A 351 5.79 21.35 -13.53
N MET A 352 6.09 20.20 -12.94
CA MET A 352 6.08 20.04 -11.50
C MET A 352 7.34 20.65 -10.88
N VAL A 353 8.49 20.60 -11.56
CA VAL A 353 9.70 21.35 -11.15
C VAL A 353 9.38 22.83 -10.96
N GLU A 354 8.74 23.48 -11.94
CA GLU A 354 8.35 24.89 -11.83
C GLU A 354 7.43 25.15 -10.62
N THR A 355 6.50 24.24 -10.37
CA THR A 355 5.58 24.32 -9.22
C THR A 355 6.33 24.21 -7.89
N LEU A 356 7.28 23.27 -7.78
CA LEU A 356 8.11 23.07 -6.59
C LEU A 356 9.01 24.28 -6.31
N ILE A 357 9.57 24.92 -7.35
CA ILE A 357 10.33 26.18 -7.22
C ILE A 357 9.43 27.28 -6.64
N LYS A 358 8.25 27.50 -7.23
CA LYS A 358 7.30 28.55 -6.79
C LYS A 358 6.83 28.36 -5.34
N GLN A 359 6.78 27.11 -4.88
CA GLN A 359 6.38 26.77 -3.52
C GLN A 359 7.56 26.67 -2.54
N ASN A 360 8.80 26.92 -2.99
CA ASN A 360 10.02 26.79 -2.19
C ASN A 360 10.20 25.39 -1.56
N LEU A 361 9.85 24.35 -2.31
CA LEU A 361 9.93 22.95 -1.85
C LEU A 361 11.22 22.25 -2.26
N ILE A 362 12.03 22.85 -3.13
CA ILE A 362 13.31 22.31 -3.61
C ILE A 362 14.41 23.37 -3.55
N GLN A 363 15.65 22.91 -3.43
CA GLN A 363 16.85 23.76 -3.37
C GLN A 363 17.62 23.75 -4.69
N THR A 364 18.51 24.72 -4.86
CA THR A 364 19.43 24.72 -6.01
C THR A 364 20.43 23.59 -5.91
N ILE A 365 20.82 23.03 -7.05
CA ILE A 365 21.81 21.95 -7.14
C ILE A 365 23.14 22.52 -7.62
N ASP A 366 24.24 22.08 -7.01
CA ASP A 366 25.58 22.34 -7.55
C ASP A 366 25.94 21.25 -8.57
N THR A 367 25.85 21.58 -9.86
CA THR A 367 26.20 20.66 -10.94
C THR A 367 27.70 20.35 -11.00
N GLY A 368 28.55 21.14 -10.32
CA GLY A 368 29.99 20.91 -10.24
C GLY A 368 30.35 19.62 -9.50
N ASP A 369 29.51 19.21 -8.54
CA ASP A 369 29.69 17.99 -7.75
C ASP A 369 29.24 16.72 -8.50
N ILE A 370 28.83 16.83 -9.77
CA ILE A 370 28.26 15.74 -10.56
C ILE A 370 29.13 15.49 -11.78
N PRO A 371 30.16 14.62 -11.68
CA PRO A 371 31.14 14.40 -12.75
C PRO A 371 30.54 13.99 -14.09
N ASN A 372 29.37 13.34 -14.05
CA ASN A 372 28.66 12.83 -15.21
C ASN A 372 27.72 13.86 -15.86
N PHE A 373 27.52 15.05 -15.25
CA PHE A 373 26.63 16.09 -15.80
C PHE A 373 27.06 16.53 -17.21
N LYS A 374 28.37 16.56 -17.47
CA LYS A 374 28.95 16.85 -18.78
C LYS A 374 28.55 15.88 -19.91
N ASN A 375 28.00 14.72 -19.56
CA ASN A 375 27.59 13.71 -20.54
C ASN A 375 26.11 13.86 -20.95
N ILE A 376 25.38 14.82 -20.36
CA ILE A 376 23.98 15.08 -20.69
C ILE A 376 23.89 15.86 -22.00
N ASP A 377 22.94 15.48 -22.86
CA ASP A 377 22.67 16.14 -24.13
C ASP A 377 22.25 17.61 -23.92
N GLU A 378 22.85 18.53 -24.65
CA GLU A 378 22.57 19.97 -24.55
C GLU A 378 21.10 20.32 -24.86
N ASN A 379 20.40 19.51 -25.67
CA ASN A 379 19.01 19.75 -26.06
C ASN A 379 18.00 19.54 -24.92
N VAL A 380 18.38 18.82 -23.87
CA VAL A 380 17.54 18.61 -22.68
C VAL A 380 17.95 19.49 -21.50
N LEU A 381 18.92 20.37 -21.71
CA LEU A 381 19.37 21.38 -20.75
C LEU A 381 18.69 22.73 -21.02
N ASN A 382 18.70 23.60 -20.02
CA ASN A 382 18.22 24.98 -20.08
C ASN A 382 16.77 25.12 -20.59
N LEU A 383 15.90 24.20 -20.16
CA LEU A 383 14.49 24.19 -20.52
C LEU A 383 13.72 25.30 -19.78
N SER A 384 12.57 25.71 -20.32
CA SER A 384 11.83 26.89 -19.85
C SER A 384 11.36 26.82 -18.39
N PHE A 385 11.21 25.62 -17.83
CA PHE A 385 10.80 25.40 -16.44
C PHE A 385 11.94 25.55 -15.43
N ASP A 386 13.21 25.45 -15.86
CA ASP A 386 14.40 25.64 -15.03
C ASP A 386 15.60 26.18 -15.86
N PRO A 387 15.59 27.49 -16.20
CA PRO A 387 16.66 28.09 -16.98
C PRO A 387 18.03 27.98 -16.27
N GLY A 388 18.98 27.39 -16.98
CA GLY A 388 20.33 27.11 -16.49
C GLY A 388 20.45 25.88 -15.58
N ASN A 389 19.43 25.02 -15.50
CA ASN A 389 19.43 23.79 -14.69
C ASN A 389 19.83 24.04 -13.23
N LYS A 390 19.29 25.11 -12.64
CA LYS A 390 19.68 25.52 -11.29
C LYS A 390 19.06 24.64 -10.21
N TYR A 391 17.92 24.02 -10.50
CA TYR A 391 17.14 23.23 -9.55
C TYR A 391 16.96 21.77 -9.97
N SER A 392 17.22 21.43 -11.23
CA SER A 392 16.89 20.13 -11.80
C SER A 392 17.94 19.61 -12.78
N ILE A 393 18.10 18.28 -12.76
CA ILE A 393 19.01 17.54 -13.65
C ILE A 393 18.16 16.57 -14.48
N PRO A 394 18.31 16.55 -15.81
CA PRO A 394 17.64 15.57 -16.64
C PRO A 394 18.08 14.15 -16.27
N TYR A 395 17.12 13.34 -15.83
CA TYR A 395 17.34 11.92 -15.51
C TYR A 395 16.87 10.99 -16.64
N MET A 396 15.63 11.20 -17.08
CA MET A 396 15.00 10.41 -18.13
C MET A 396 14.06 11.31 -18.94
N TRP A 397 13.94 11.00 -20.22
CA TRP A 397 12.92 11.58 -21.09
C TRP A 397 12.19 10.44 -21.79
N GLY A 398 10.93 10.68 -22.14
CA GLY A 398 10.10 9.71 -22.83
C GLY A 398 8.90 10.38 -23.48
N ASP A 399 8.23 9.64 -24.35
CA ASP A 399 7.03 10.03 -25.06
C ASP A 399 5.86 9.12 -24.69
N ALA A 400 4.63 9.55 -25.00
CA ALA A 400 3.45 8.71 -24.89
C ALA A 400 3.20 8.04 -26.24
N CYS A 401 3.23 6.71 -26.24
CA CYS A 401 3.21 5.87 -27.43
C CYS A 401 1.90 5.08 -27.53
N ILE A 402 1.55 4.68 -28.76
CA ILE A 402 0.47 3.72 -28.99
C ILE A 402 1.10 2.33 -29.15
N ALA A 403 0.91 1.47 -28.16
CA ALA A 403 1.23 0.06 -28.23
C ALA A 403 0.03 -0.73 -28.78
N VAL A 404 0.25 -1.70 -29.67
CA VAL A 404 -0.82 -2.46 -30.34
C VAL A 404 -0.49 -3.95 -30.32
N ASP A 405 -1.43 -4.76 -29.82
CA ASP A 405 -1.37 -6.21 -29.98
C ASP A 405 -1.77 -6.59 -31.41
N ALA A 406 -0.77 -6.77 -32.28
CA ALA A 406 -0.96 -7.13 -33.68
C ALA A 406 -1.68 -8.49 -33.89
N SER A 407 -1.71 -9.35 -32.86
CA SER A 407 -2.44 -10.61 -32.93
C SER A 407 -3.96 -10.38 -32.89
N LYS A 408 -4.42 -9.39 -32.12
CA LYS A 408 -5.84 -9.06 -31.91
C LYS A 408 -6.35 -7.93 -32.78
N VAL A 409 -5.53 -6.91 -33.00
CA VAL A 409 -5.93 -5.70 -33.74
C VAL A 409 -5.60 -5.87 -35.21
N LYS A 410 -6.64 -6.02 -36.04
CA LYS A 410 -6.52 -6.16 -37.51
C LYS A 410 -6.74 -4.86 -38.27
N ILE A 411 -7.17 -3.81 -37.58
CA ILE A 411 -7.25 -2.47 -38.17
C ILE A 411 -5.88 -1.79 -38.11
N PRO A 412 -5.45 -1.07 -39.16
CA PRO A 412 -4.22 -0.30 -39.09
C PRO A 412 -4.40 0.88 -38.12
N ILE A 413 -3.51 0.99 -37.15
CA ILE A 413 -3.42 2.13 -36.23
C ILE A 413 -2.22 2.97 -36.67
N LYS A 414 -2.47 4.18 -37.17
CA LYS A 414 -1.46 5.11 -37.71
C LYS A 414 -1.32 6.38 -36.87
N GLY A 415 -2.28 6.66 -35.97
CA GLY A 415 -2.18 7.76 -35.02
C GLY A 415 -3.37 7.83 -34.08
N TYR A 416 -3.40 8.88 -33.25
CA TYR A 416 -4.40 9.02 -32.17
C TYR A 416 -5.86 8.96 -32.66
N LYS A 417 -6.15 9.41 -33.89
CA LYS A 417 -7.50 9.38 -34.47
C LYS A 417 -8.10 7.97 -34.49
N ASP A 418 -7.26 6.96 -34.68
CA ASP A 418 -7.70 5.58 -34.85
C ASP A 418 -8.18 4.94 -33.53
N LEU A 419 -7.81 5.51 -32.38
CA LEU A 419 -8.25 5.06 -31.06
C LEU A 419 -9.77 5.23 -30.84
N TRP A 420 -10.42 6.12 -31.61
CA TRP A 420 -11.87 6.32 -31.58
C TRP A 420 -12.63 5.30 -32.44
N ASN A 421 -11.96 4.30 -33.01
CA ASN A 421 -12.62 3.28 -33.81
C ASN A 421 -13.57 2.43 -32.94
N PRO A 422 -14.86 2.28 -33.28
CA PRO A 422 -15.80 1.46 -32.50
C PRO A 422 -15.40 -0.02 -32.36
N LYS A 423 -14.49 -0.52 -33.21
CA LYS A 423 -13.92 -1.87 -33.09
C LYS A 423 -13.00 -2.05 -31.88
N LEU A 424 -12.54 -0.95 -31.27
CA LEU A 424 -11.71 -0.94 -30.06
C LEU A 424 -12.54 -0.76 -28.78
N LYS A 425 -13.86 -0.98 -28.84
CA LYS A 425 -14.75 -0.88 -27.69
C LYS A 425 -14.23 -1.73 -26.52
N ASP A 426 -14.18 -1.13 -25.32
CA ASP A 426 -13.74 -1.79 -24.08
C ASP A 426 -12.41 -2.56 -24.22
N SER A 427 -11.44 -1.97 -24.95
CA SER A 427 -10.20 -2.67 -25.31
C SER A 427 -8.95 -1.78 -25.28
N ILE A 428 -9.08 -0.51 -24.91
CA ILE A 428 -7.96 0.42 -24.82
C ILE A 428 -7.60 0.65 -23.36
N VAL A 429 -6.33 0.45 -23.00
CA VAL A 429 -5.77 1.02 -21.77
C VAL A 429 -5.16 2.38 -22.10
N VAL A 430 -5.41 3.38 -21.27
CA VAL A 430 -4.85 4.73 -21.44
C VAL A 430 -4.19 5.18 -20.15
N LEU A 431 -3.22 6.09 -20.25
CA LEU A 431 -2.62 6.74 -19.09
C LEU A 431 -3.67 7.49 -18.26
N ASP A 432 -3.63 7.30 -16.95
CA ASP A 432 -4.35 8.13 -15.97
C ASP A 432 -3.60 9.46 -15.74
N ASP A 433 -3.41 10.22 -16.83
CA ASP A 433 -2.75 11.52 -16.81
C ASP A 433 -3.56 12.53 -17.63
N GLN A 434 -4.03 13.57 -16.97
CA GLN A 434 -4.88 14.60 -17.59
C GLN A 434 -4.20 15.34 -18.73
N ARG A 435 -2.89 15.64 -18.61
CA ARG A 435 -2.15 16.42 -19.61
C ARG A 435 -2.00 15.60 -20.88
N VAL A 436 -1.64 14.32 -20.73
CA VAL A 436 -1.42 13.42 -21.86
C VAL A 436 -2.74 13.07 -22.56
N MET A 437 -3.81 12.84 -21.80
CA MET A 437 -5.13 12.57 -22.36
C MET A 437 -5.71 13.78 -23.12
N ILE A 438 -5.64 14.98 -22.53
CA ILE A 438 -6.08 16.21 -23.21
C ILE A 438 -5.20 16.46 -24.46
N GLY A 439 -3.88 16.30 -24.34
CA GLY A 439 -2.94 16.45 -25.44
C GLY A 439 -3.25 15.50 -26.62
N MET A 440 -3.58 14.24 -26.34
CA MET A 440 -4.00 13.27 -27.35
C MET A 440 -5.26 13.72 -28.09
N ALA A 441 -6.28 14.20 -27.36
CA ALA A 441 -7.51 14.70 -27.97
C ALA A 441 -7.27 15.96 -28.81
N LEU A 442 -6.42 16.88 -28.35
CA LEU A 442 -6.01 18.07 -29.10
C LEU A 442 -5.26 17.69 -30.38
N LYS A 443 -4.34 16.74 -30.32
CA LYS A 443 -3.63 16.23 -31.51
C LYS A 443 -4.56 15.53 -32.49
N LYS A 444 -5.57 14.77 -32.01
CA LYS A 444 -6.64 14.25 -32.87
C LYS A 444 -7.36 15.37 -33.62
N LEU A 445 -7.66 16.47 -32.94
CA LEU A 445 -8.33 17.64 -33.53
C LEU A 445 -7.41 18.50 -34.41
N GLY A 446 -6.09 18.24 -34.40
CA GLY A 446 -5.10 18.97 -35.19
C GLY A 446 -4.55 20.21 -34.50
N TYR A 447 -4.82 20.40 -33.20
CA TYR A 447 -4.31 21.52 -32.42
C TYR A 447 -2.96 21.20 -31.74
N SER A 448 -2.32 22.25 -31.21
CA SER A 448 -1.15 22.10 -30.33
C SER A 448 -1.57 21.40 -29.04
N ILE A 449 -0.65 20.62 -28.44
CA ILE A 449 -0.86 20.07 -27.08
C ILE A 449 -0.85 21.16 -26.00
N ASN A 450 -0.25 22.31 -26.30
CA ASN A 450 -0.17 23.47 -25.41
C ASN A 450 -1.29 24.49 -25.69
N GLU A 451 -2.41 24.05 -26.26
CA GLU A 451 -3.56 24.92 -26.55
C GLU A 451 -4.24 25.38 -25.25
N THR A 452 -4.67 26.64 -25.22
CA THR A 452 -5.26 27.28 -24.03
C THR A 452 -6.65 27.87 -24.26
N ASP A 453 -7.15 27.94 -25.52
CA ASP A 453 -8.48 28.46 -25.81
C ASP A 453 -9.58 27.56 -25.18
N PRO A 454 -10.41 28.10 -24.27
CA PRO A 454 -11.50 27.34 -23.64
C PRO A 454 -12.48 26.68 -24.62
N LYS A 455 -12.72 27.27 -25.79
CA LYS A 455 -13.62 26.69 -26.81
C LYS A 455 -13.01 25.45 -27.46
N ILE A 456 -11.69 25.48 -27.71
CA ILE A 456 -10.97 24.34 -28.26
C ILE A 456 -10.87 23.23 -27.20
N LEU A 457 -10.56 23.58 -25.95
CA LEU A 457 -10.54 22.64 -24.83
C LEU A 457 -11.92 22.00 -24.59
N SER A 458 -13.02 22.75 -24.75
CA SER A 458 -14.38 22.21 -24.72
C SER A 458 -14.62 21.17 -25.82
N SER A 459 -14.03 21.38 -27.00
CA SER A 459 -14.09 20.42 -28.10
C SER A 459 -13.27 19.16 -27.80
N ALA A 460 -12.07 19.31 -27.23
CA ALA A 460 -11.27 18.17 -26.76
C ALA A 460 -12.00 17.34 -25.69
N LYS A 461 -12.70 18.01 -24.75
CA LYS A 461 -13.56 17.33 -23.76
C LYS A 461 -14.64 16.46 -24.43
N LYS A 462 -15.32 16.97 -25.46
CA LYS A 462 -16.34 16.19 -26.18
C LYS A 462 -15.73 14.95 -26.84
N GLU A 463 -14.52 15.08 -27.38
CA GLU A 463 -13.81 13.96 -27.98
C GLU A 463 -13.39 12.92 -26.94
N LEU A 464 -12.89 13.33 -25.78
CA LEU A 464 -12.57 12.40 -24.69
C LEU A 464 -13.80 11.64 -24.19
N LEU A 465 -14.96 12.30 -24.09
CA LEU A 465 -16.21 11.64 -23.76
C LEU A 465 -16.63 10.63 -24.85
N ALA A 466 -16.35 10.93 -26.12
CA ALA A 466 -16.59 10.00 -27.23
C ALA A 466 -15.59 8.82 -27.25
N LEU A 467 -14.39 8.99 -26.67
CA LEU A 467 -13.40 7.91 -26.53
C LEU A 467 -13.76 6.94 -25.40
N GLN A 468 -14.43 7.43 -24.35
CA GLN A 468 -14.73 6.67 -23.13
C GLN A 468 -15.25 5.24 -23.38
N PRO A 469 -16.18 4.97 -24.32
CA PRO A 469 -16.67 3.60 -24.56
C PRO A 469 -15.60 2.61 -25.05
N ASN A 470 -14.47 3.11 -25.58
CA ASN A 470 -13.34 2.31 -26.00
C ASN A 470 -12.32 2.06 -24.88
N ILE A 471 -12.34 2.90 -23.84
CA ILE A 471 -11.42 2.81 -22.71
C ILE A 471 -11.92 1.73 -21.77
N LYS A 472 -11.03 0.75 -21.53
CA LYS A 472 -11.22 -0.32 -20.55
C LYS A 472 -10.74 0.10 -19.17
N ALA A 473 -9.58 0.76 -19.11
CA ALA A 473 -8.93 1.15 -17.87
C ALA A 473 -8.08 2.40 -18.06
N TYR A 474 -7.94 3.17 -16.97
CA TYR A 474 -6.96 4.25 -16.82
C TYR A 474 -5.85 3.72 -15.91
N ASP A 475 -4.62 3.67 -16.40
CA ASP A 475 -3.46 3.15 -15.68
C ASP A 475 -2.19 3.82 -16.20
N SER A 476 -1.52 4.61 -15.34
CA SER A 476 -0.22 5.21 -15.63
C SER A 476 0.95 4.45 -15.00
N ASP A 477 0.66 3.51 -14.11
CA ASP A 477 1.63 2.81 -13.28
C ASP A 477 2.15 1.56 -13.99
N SER A 478 1.25 0.79 -14.62
CA SER A 478 1.61 -0.47 -15.28
C SER A 478 0.70 -0.85 -16.46
N PRO A 479 0.39 0.07 -17.40
CA PRO A 479 -0.59 -0.17 -18.46
C PRO A 479 -0.26 -1.37 -19.36
N LYS A 480 1.04 -1.71 -19.49
CA LYS A 480 1.51 -2.91 -20.19
C LYS A 480 0.91 -4.22 -19.67
N THR A 481 0.55 -4.29 -18.38
CA THR A 481 0.00 -5.50 -17.76
C THR A 481 -1.33 -5.91 -18.41
N LEU A 482 -2.20 -4.95 -18.71
CA LEU A 482 -3.48 -5.20 -19.38
C LEU A 482 -3.28 -5.70 -20.83
N LEU A 483 -2.23 -5.24 -21.51
CA LEU A 483 -1.85 -5.73 -22.84
C LEU A 483 -1.31 -7.16 -22.76
N ILE A 484 -0.41 -7.44 -21.82
CA ILE A 484 0.21 -8.76 -21.62
C ILE A 484 -0.83 -9.81 -21.23
N ASN A 485 -1.73 -9.48 -20.29
CA ASN A 485 -2.85 -10.34 -19.89
C ASN A 485 -3.87 -10.52 -21.02
N GLY A 486 -3.79 -9.66 -22.03
CA GLY A 486 -4.68 -9.70 -23.18
C GLY A 486 -6.07 -9.14 -22.91
N GLU A 487 -6.23 -8.39 -21.83
CA GLU A 487 -7.45 -7.72 -21.44
C GLU A 487 -7.69 -6.44 -22.25
N ALA A 488 -6.61 -5.75 -22.64
CA ALA A 488 -6.58 -4.67 -23.62
C ALA A 488 -5.88 -5.16 -24.90
N SER A 489 -6.22 -4.55 -26.04
CA SER A 489 -5.59 -4.84 -27.34
C SER A 489 -4.80 -3.65 -27.90
N VAL A 490 -5.05 -2.45 -27.37
CA VAL A 490 -4.32 -1.23 -27.67
C VAL A 490 -4.02 -0.52 -26.36
N GLY A 491 -2.82 0.03 -26.23
CA GLY A 491 -2.43 0.85 -25.09
C GLY A 491 -1.95 2.20 -25.56
N PHE A 492 -2.41 3.27 -24.93
CA PHE A 492 -1.73 4.55 -24.95
C PHE A 492 -0.91 4.64 -23.66
N VAL A 493 0.41 4.46 -23.76
CA VAL A 493 1.31 4.12 -22.64
C VAL A 493 2.60 4.96 -22.71
N TRP A 494 3.41 4.95 -21.66
CA TRP A 494 4.73 5.57 -21.70
C TRP A 494 5.69 4.76 -22.60
N GLY A 495 6.50 5.43 -23.41
CA GLY A 495 7.36 4.81 -24.41
C GLY A 495 8.37 3.83 -23.86
N ALA A 496 8.84 4.03 -22.62
CA ALA A 496 9.71 3.07 -21.92
C ALA A 496 9.02 1.74 -21.59
N GLU A 497 7.68 1.70 -21.61
CA GLU A 497 6.86 0.53 -21.30
C GLU A 497 6.23 -0.12 -22.54
N ALA A 498 6.34 0.52 -23.70
CA ALA A 498 5.60 0.22 -24.93
C ALA A 498 6.11 -1.00 -25.70
#